data_AF-A0AAU4MPL7-F1
#
_entry.id   AF-A0AAU4MPL7-F1
#
_cell.length_a   1.000
_cell.length_b   1.000
_cell.length_c   1.000
_cell.angle_alpha   90.00
_cell.angle_beta   90.00
_cell.angle_gamma   90.00
#
_symmetry.space_group_name_H-M   'P 1'
#
loop_
_entity.id
_entity.type
_entity.pdbx_description
1 polymer ?
#
loop_
_entity_poly.entity_id
_entity_poly.type
_entity_poly.pdbx_seq_one_letter_code
_entity_poly.pdbx_strand_id
1 'polypeptide(L)'
;MVDTETASPSSHDAHYLVATAGLYGWRVGRQPNGLVRLTRPGWILAVAFHPHGEFRHGRAHGPAVENEDIDLVEVLEILEQCGNPVLPG
;
A
#
# COMPACT_ATOMS: atom_id res chain seq x y z
N MET A 1 -20.21 17.01 -20.08
CA MET A 1 -20.20 15.81 -19.23
C MET A 1 -18.76 15.66 -18.78
N VAL A 2 -18.46 16.15 -17.58
CA VAL A 2 -17.11 16.08 -17.01
C VAL A 2 -17.06 14.81 -16.17
N ASP A 3 -16.27 13.83 -16.59
CA ASP A 3 -15.89 12.68 -15.77
C ASP A 3 -15.00 13.17 -14.63
N THR A 4 -15.62 13.79 -13.62
CA THR A 4 -15.05 13.83 -12.28
C THR A 4 -15.30 12.46 -11.69
N GLU A 5 -14.43 11.51 -12.03
CA GLU A 5 -14.16 10.35 -11.19
C GLU A 5 -13.61 10.92 -9.87
N THR A 6 -14.53 11.31 -8.99
CA THR A 6 -14.25 11.55 -7.59
C THR A 6 -13.73 10.22 -7.06
N ALA A 7 -12.40 10.06 -7.12
CA ALA A 7 -11.69 9.05 -6.39
C ALA A 7 -12.26 9.10 -4.97
N SER A 8 -13.06 8.08 -4.61
CA SER A 8 -13.63 7.95 -3.29
C SER A 8 -12.53 8.25 -2.28
N PRO A 9 -12.79 8.99 -1.19
CA PRO A 9 -11.80 9.19 -0.17
C PRO A 9 -11.38 7.80 0.28
N SER A 10 -10.20 7.36 -0.16
CA SER A 10 -9.61 6.13 0.34
C SER A 10 -9.64 6.29 1.85
N SER A 11 -10.31 5.39 2.56
CA SER A 11 -10.43 5.41 4.02
C SER A 11 -9.10 5.75 4.68
N HIS A 12 -9.17 6.18 5.93
CA HIS A 12 -8.01 6.55 6.74
C HIS A 12 -6.85 5.55 6.57
N ASP A 13 -7.12 4.25 6.60
CA ASP A 13 -6.11 3.19 6.42
C ASP A 13 -5.45 3.20 5.04
N ALA A 14 -6.25 3.19 3.96
CA ALA A 14 -5.74 3.18 2.60
C ALA A 14 -5.03 4.50 2.24
N HIS A 15 -5.49 5.62 2.78
CA HIS A 15 -4.82 6.90 2.63
C HIS A 15 -3.49 6.93 3.38
N TYR A 16 -3.50 6.51 4.65
CA TYR A 16 -2.32 6.44 5.50
C TYR A 16 -1.26 5.51 4.92
N LEU A 17 -1.65 4.31 4.48
CA LEU A 17 -0.76 3.35 3.84
C LEU A 17 -0.09 3.90 2.58
N VAL A 18 -0.84 4.61 1.74
CA VAL A 18 -0.27 5.21 0.52
C VAL A 18 0.65 6.38 0.85
N ALA A 19 0.32 7.18 1.87
CA ALA A 19 1.21 8.24 2.36
C ALA A 19 2.52 7.66 2.90
N THR A 20 2.46 6.65 3.77
CA THR A 20 3.63 5.93 4.32
C THR A 20 4.46 5.32 3.20
N ALA A 21 3.84 4.62 2.24
CA ALA A 21 4.56 4.08 1.09
C ALA A 21 5.34 5.16 0.31
N GLY A 22 4.72 6.32 0.08
CA GLY A 22 5.40 7.47 -0.55
C GLY A 22 6.58 8.00 0.27
N LEU A 23 6.38 8.15 1.59
CA LEU A 23 7.44 8.60 2.52
C LEU A 23 8.64 7.67 2.54
N TYR A 24 8.44 6.36 2.32
CA TYR A 24 9.51 5.36 2.33
C TYR A 24 9.98 4.94 0.92
N GLY A 25 9.61 5.71 -0.11
CA GLY A 25 10.11 5.54 -1.47
C GLY A 25 9.58 4.29 -2.19
N TRP A 26 8.41 3.80 -1.79
CA TRP A 26 7.71 2.73 -2.48
C TRP A 26 6.88 3.28 -3.64
N ARG A 27 6.82 2.51 -4.73
CA ARG A 27 5.90 2.80 -5.84
C ARG A 27 4.51 2.26 -5.52
N VAL A 28 3.51 3.11 -5.66
CA VAL A 28 2.10 2.79 -5.39
C VAL A 28 1.33 2.66 -6.69
N GLY A 29 0.69 1.51 -6.90
CA GLY A 29 -0.30 1.29 -7.95
C GLY A 29 -1.66 0.96 -7.35
N ARG A 30 -2.71 1.69 -7.71
CA ARG A 30 -4.08 1.44 -7.26
C ARG A 30 -4.87 0.75 -8.37
N GLN A 31 -5.73 -0.20 -8.01
CA GLN A 31 -6.62 -0.89 -8.93
C GLN A 31 -8.10 -0.58 -8.59
N PRO A 32 -9.01 -0.60 -9.59
CA PRO A 32 -10.44 -0.31 -9.38
C PRO A 32 -11.16 -1.27 -8.44
N ASN A 33 -10.61 -2.46 -8.21
CA ASN A 33 -11.16 -3.49 -7.32
C ASN A 33 -10.81 -3.28 -5.83
N GLY A 34 -10.19 -2.15 -5.47
CA GLY A 34 -9.75 -1.88 -4.09
C GLY A 34 -8.40 -2.49 -3.73
N LEU A 35 -7.66 -3.05 -4.70
CA LEU A 35 -6.30 -3.54 -4.50
C LEU A 35 -5.27 -2.42 -4.67
N VAL A 36 -4.39 -2.28 -3.68
CA VAL A 36 -3.22 -1.41 -3.70
C VAL A 36 -1.98 -2.27 -3.79
N ARG A 37 -1.17 -2.05 -4.82
CA ARG A 37 0.11 -2.73 -5.01
C ARG A 37 1.25 -1.78 -4.69
N LEU A 38 2.07 -2.14 -3.71
CA LEU A 38 3.25 -1.40 -3.28
C LEU A 38 4.48 -2.15 -3.78
N THR A 39 5.38 -1.47 -4.47
CA THR A 39 6.54 -2.13 -5.09
C THR A 39 7.84 -1.38 -4.82
N ARG A 40 8.89 -2.17 -4.62
CA ARG A 40 10.29 -1.74 -4.45
C ARG A 40 11.20 -2.82 -5.02
N PRO A 41 12.47 -2.55 -5.42
CA PRO A 41 13.36 -3.62 -5.85
C PRO A 41 13.42 -4.75 -4.82
N GLY A 42 13.05 -5.96 -5.24
CA GLY A 42 13.01 -7.15 -4.39
C GLY A 42 11.74 -7.33 -3.55
N TRP A 43 10.81 -6.37 -3.52
CA TRP A 43 9.58 -6.46 -2.72
C TRP A 43 8.31 -6.08 -3.47
N ILE A 44 7.25 -6.86 -3.24
CA ILE A 44 5.90 -6.59 -3.70
C ILE A 44 4.95 -6.82 -2.52
N LEU A 45 4.17 -5.80 -2.18
CA LEU A 45 3.05 -5.91 -1.25
C LEU A 45 1.74 -5.70 -2.01
N ALA A 46 0.77 -6.57 -1.78
CA ALA A 46 -0.57 -6.46 -2.35
C ALA A 46 -1.57 -6.32 -1.20
N VAL A 47 -2.27 -5.20 -1.13
CA VAL A 47 -3.15 -4.85 -0.01
C VAL A 47 -4.55 -4.60 -0.53
N ALA A 48 -5.49 -5.45 -0.13
CA ALA A 48 -6.88 -5.31 -0.50
C ALA A 48 -7.63 -4.53 0.57
N PHE A 49 -8.48 -3.60 0.13
CA PHE A 49 -9.38 -2.85 0.98
C PHE A 49 -10.83 -3.17 0.63
N HIS A 50 -11.72 -3.04 1.62
CA HIS A 50 -13.15 -3.01 1.38
C HIS A 50 -13.53 -1.76 0.58
N PRO A 51 -14.72 -1.72 -0.05
CA PRO A 51 -15.21 -0.52 -0.76
C PRO A 51 -15.27 0.73 0.12
N HIS A 52 -15.47 0.55 1.43
CA HIS A 52 -15.44 1.63 2.44
C HIS A 52 -14.01 2.00 2.87
N GLY A 53 -13.01 1.30 2.35
CA GLY A 53 -11.57 1.54 2.50
C GLY A 53 -10.92 0.91 3.74
N GLU A 54 -11.67 0.15 4.53
CA GLU A 54 -11.11 -0.65 5.63
C GLU A 54 -10.16 -1.73 5.09
N PHE A 55 -9.05 -1.95 5.79
CA PHE A 55 -8.12 -3.02 5.45
C PHE A 55 -8.82 -4.38 5.47
N ARG A 56 -8.60 -5.18 4.43
CA ARG A 56 -9.15 -6.53 4.33
C ARG A 56 -8.10 -7.61 4.52
N HIS A 57 -7.01 -7.53 3.75
CA HIS A 57 -5.84 -8.41 3.89
C HIS A 57 -4.65 -7.83 3.12
N GLY A 58 -3.45 -8.15 3.58
CA GLY A 58 -2.19 -7.86 2.91
C GLY A 58 -1.53 -9.15 2.47
N ARG A 59 -0.71 -9.08 1.43
CA ARG A 59 0.13 -10.17 0.99
C ARG A 59 1.53 -9.67 0.66
N ALA A 60 2.54 -10.29 1.24
CA ALA A 60 3.93 -9.92 1.03
C ALA A 60 4.67 -10.94 0.16
N HIS A 61 5.47 -10.43 -0.76
CA HIS A 61 6.45 -11.20 -1.50
C HIS A 61 7.79 -10.47 -1.47
N GLY A 62 8.81 -11.12 -0.92
CA GLY A 62 10.13 -10.56 -0.73
C GLY A 62 11.22 -11.62 -0.60
N PRO A 63 12.48 -11.21 -0.38
CA PRO A 63 13.63 -12.12 -0.39
C PRO A 63 13.61 -13.21 0.70
N ALA A 64 12.80 -13.02 1.75
CA ALA A 64 12.64 -13.94 2.87
C ALA A 64 11.17 -14.26 3.19
N VAL A 65 10.23 -13.82 2.34
CA VAL A 65 8.78 -13.96 2.56
C VAL A 65 8.13 -14.41 1.26
N GLU A 66 7.61 -15.64 1.24
CA GLU A 66 6.96 -16.21 0.05
C GLU A 66 5.44 -16.15 0.16
N ASN A 67 4.86 -15.04 -0.32
CA ASN A 67 3.40 -14.90 -0.49
C ASN A 67 2.61 -15.13 0.80
N GLU A 68 3.12 -14.63 1.92
CA GLU A 68 2.48 -14.71 3.23
C GLU A 68 1.37 -13.66 3.36
N ASP A 69 0.27 -14.08 3.98
CA ASP A 69 -0.81 -13.17 4.36
C ASP A 69 -0.34 -12.41 5.60
N ILE A 70 -0.45 -11.08 5.53
CA ILE A 70 0.01 -10.16 6.56
C ILE A 70 -1.09 -9.16 6.90
N ASP A 71 -1.08 -8.65 8.13
CA ASP A 71 -2.00 -7.62 8.58
C ASP A 71 -1.52 -6.20 8.22
N LEU A 72 -2.32 -5.18 8.58
CA LEU A 72 -1.99 -3.79 8.27
C LEU A 72 -0.72 -3.31 9.00
N VAL A 73 -0.49 -3.78 10.23
CA VAL A 73 0.68 -3.40 11.02
C VAL A 73 1.94 -3.96 10.37
N GLU A 74 1.94 -5.24 10.01
CA GLU A 74 3.05 -5.88 9.31
C GLU A 74 3.33 -5.22 7.95
N VAL A 75 2.29 -4.81 7.21
CA VAL A 75 2.48 -4.04 5.97
C VAL A 75 3.23 -2.74 6.25
N LEU A 76 2.82 -1.98 7.28
CA LEU A 76 3.47 -0.73 7.64
C LEU A 76 4.91 -0.96 8.08
N GLU A 77 5.17 -1.96 8.92
CA GLU A 77 6.52 -2.33 9.35
C GLU A 77 7.43 -2.66 8.16
N ILE A 78 6.95 -3.42 7.18
CA ILE A 78 7.72 -3.72 5.97
C ILE A 78 7.97 -2.43 5.16
N LEU A 79 6.97 -1.55 5.02
CA LEU A 79 7.16 -0.28 4.32
C LEU A 79 8.28 0.55 4.95
N GLU A 80 8.31 0.61 6.27
CA GLU A 80 9.28 1.39 7.04
C GLU A 80 10.68 0.74 7.04
N GLN A 81 10.77 -0.53 7.41
CA GLN A 81 12.03 -1.27 7.56
C GLN A 81 12.69 -1.58 6.23
N CYS A 82 11.90 -1.96 5.22
CA CYS A 82 12.39 -2.28 3.89
C CYS A 82 12.30 -1.08 2.95
N GLY A 83 11.92 0.10 3.44
CA GLY A 83 11.88 1.36 2.71
C GLY A 83 13.20 2.12 2.70
N ASN A 84 13.18 3.32 2.13
CA ASN A 84 14.19 4.33 2.40
C ASN A 84 13.47 5.67 2.59
N PRO A 85 13.52 6.27 3.78
CA PRO A 85 12.80 7.51 4.04
C PRO A 85 13.26 8.60 3.07
N VAL A 86 12.29 9.20 2.39
CA VAL A 86 12.46 10.35 1.52
C VAL A 86 12.43 11.57 2.42
N LEU A 87 13.57 11.88 3.04
CA LEU A 87 13.71 13.10 3.83
C LEU A 87 13.61 14.33 2.90
N PRO A 88 12.81 15.35 3.24
CA PRO A 88 12.89 16.63 2.56
C PRO A 88 14.28 17.22 2.86
N GLY A 89 15.06 17.45 1.80
CA GLY A 89 16.37 18.11 1.88
C GLY A 89 16.27 19.59 2.18
#